data_AF-A0A959SAM4-F1
#
_entry.id   AF-A0A959SAM4-F1
#
_cell.length_a   1.000
_cell.length_b   1.000
_cell.length_c   1.000
_cell.angle_alpha   90.00
_cell.angle_beta   90.00
_cell.angle_gamma   90.00
#
_symmetry.space_group_name_H-M   'P 1'
#
loop_
_entity.id
_entity.type
_entity.pdbx_description
1 polymer ?
#
loop_
_entity_poly.entity_id
_entity_poly.type
_entity_poly.pdbx_seq_one_letter_code
_entity_poly.pdbx_strand_id
1 'polypeptide(L)' 'MEQSISSSPGTVTSESIRILNDRIQQASAFVDLIDREMEKVIVGQKDMVQKLLVALLADGHILLEGVPGLA' A
#
# COMPACT_ATOMS: atom_id res chain seq x y z
N MET A 1 -26.75 -25.80 33.26
CA MET A 1 -27.54 -24.59 33.51
C MET A 1 -26.55 -23.64 34.18
N GLU A 2 -25.90 -22.67 33.55
CA GLU A 2 -26.11 -21.88 32.33
C GLU A 2 -24.72 -21.61 31.71
N GLN A 3 -24.46 -21.96 30.45
CA GLN A 3 -24.36 -21.04 29.30
C GLN A 3 -23.87 -19.61 29.63
N SER A 4 -22.66 -19.26 29.18
CA SER A 4 -22.44 -18.17 28.22
C SER A 4 -20.96 -17.95 27.86
N ILE A 5 -20.59 -18.51 26.71
CA ILE A 5 -19.74 -17.88 25.68
C ILE A 5 -19.71 -16.34 25.75
N SER A 6 -18.51 -15.77 25.91
CA SER A 6 -18.19 -14.42 25.42
C SER A 6 -16.77 -14.42 24.84
N SER A 7 -16.68 -14.95 23.62
CA SER A 7 -15.61 -14.61 22.69
C SER A 7 -15.91 -13.21 22.14
N SER A 8 -15.21 -12.19 22.63
CA SER A 8 -15.26 -10.82 22.11
C SER A 8 -13.90 -10.41 21.53
N PRO A 9 -13.86 -9.53 20.51
CA PRO A 9 -12.87 -9.55 19.44
C PRO A 9 -11.60 -8.73 19.74
N GLY A 10 -10.45 -9.26 19.27
CA GLY A 10 -9.37 -8.46 18.70
C GLY A 10 -8.49 -7.65 19.65
N THR A 11 -7.76 -8.29 20.57
CA THR A 11 -6.52 -7.69 21.10
C THR A 11 -5.39 -7.99 20.13
N VAL A 12 -5.00 -7.00 19.31
CA VAL A 12 -3.81 -7.11 18.47
C VAL A 12 -2.60 -7.13 19.40
N THR A 13 -2.06 -8.32 19.67
CA THR A 13 -0.86 -8.47 20.52
C THR A 13 0.36 -7.89 19.81
N SER A 14 1.32 -7.33 20.56
CA SER A 14 2.54 -6.72 20.00
C SER A 14 3.32 -7.67 19.08
N GLU A 15 3.28 -8.98 19.39
CA GLU A 15 3.86 -10.02 18.54
C GLU A 15 3.13 -10.16 17.20
N SER A 16 1.78 -10.10 17.21
CA SER A 16 0.98 -10.12 15.98
C SER A 16 1.24 -8.90 15.10
N ILE A 17 1.45 -7.73 15.71
CA ILE A 17 1.82 -6.50 14.96
C ILE A 17 3.18 -6.66 14.28
N ARG A 18 4.20 -7.19 14.98
CA ARG A 18 5.52 -7.44 14.38
C ARG A 18 5.43 -8.39 13.19
N ILE A 19 4.78 -9.55 13.37
CA ILE A 19 4.63 -10.55 12.30
C ILE A 19 3.91 -9.95 11.09
N LEU A 20 2.85 -9.15 11.33
CA LEU A 20 2.13 -8.48 10.25
C LEU A 20 3.02 -7.48 9.51
N ASN A 21 3.79 -6.66 10.23
CA ASN A 21 4.70 -5.70 9.63
C ASN A 21 5.80 -6.36 8.80
N ASP A 22 6.36 -7.48 9.27
CA ASP A 22 7.37 -8.24 8.52
C ASP A 22 6.80 -8.80 7.20
N ARG A 23 5.55 -9.27 7.23
CA ARG A 23 4.85 -9.73 6.01
C ARG A 23 4.59 -8.57 5.05
N ILE A 24 4.16 -7.43 5.56
CA ILE A 24 3.94 -6.21 4.75
C ILE A 24 5.26 -5.81 4.09
N GLN A 25 6.37 -5.76 4.84
CA GLN A 25 7.68 -5.37 4.32
C GLN A 25 8.18 -6.32 3.21
N GLN A 26 7.99 -7.64 3.37
CA GLN A 26 8.34 -8.61 2.33
C GLN A 26 7.47 -8.44 1.09
N ALA A 27 6.17 -8.24 1.28
CA ALA A 27 5.24 -8.06 0.18
C ALA A 27 5.43 -6.71 -0.54
N SER A 28 5.86 -5.65 0.15
CA SER A 28 6.05 -4.31 -0.42
C SER A 28 7.42 -4.11 -1.07
N ALA A 29 8.38 -5.02 -0.91
CA ALA A 29 9.75 -4.85 -1.40
C ALA A 29 9.85 -4.59 -2.91
N PHE A 30 8.91 -5.09 -3.72
CA PHE A 30 8.89 -4.83 -5.17
C PHE A 30 8.45 -3.40 -5.50
N VAL A 31 7.62 -2.77 -4.66
CA VAL A 31 7.16 -1.38 -4.86
C VAL A 31 8.35 -0.43 -4.81
N ASP A 32 9.27 -0.63 -3.86
CA ASP A 32 10.50 0.16 -3.75
C ASP A 32 11.38 0.07 -5.00
N LEU A 33 11.41 -1.09 -5.65
CA LEU A 33 12.15 -1.28 -6.89
C LEU A 33 11.50 -0.50 -8.05
N ILE A 34 10.18 -0.58 -8.17
CA ILE A 34 9.43 0.15 -9.20
C ILE A 34 9.63 1.66 -9.02
N ASP A 35 9.46 2.17 -7.80
CA ASP A 35 9.63 3.60 -7.51
C ASP A 35 11.03 4.10 -7.93
N ARG A 36 12.09 3.34 -7.63
CA ARG A 36 13.47 3.69 -8.01
C ARG A 36 13.68 3.73 -9.52
N GLU A 37 13.08 2.80 -10.27
CA GLU A 37 13.21 2.80 -11.73
C GLU A 37 12.41 3.95 -12.36
N MET A 38 11.25 4.29 -11.79
CA MET A 38 10.41 5.40 -12.25
C MET A 38 11.08 6.76 -12.03
N GLU A 39 11.79 6.96 -10.92
CA GLU A 39 12.55 8.18 -10.61
C GLU A 39 13.64 8.51 -11.65
N LYS A 40 14.12 7.53 -12.42
CA LYS A 40 15.13 7.75 -13.48
C LYS A 40 14.57 8.46 -14.71
N VAL A 41 13.26 8.36 -14.94
CA VAL A 41 12.58 8.86 -16.14
C VAL A 41 11.63 10.00 -15.80
N ILE A 42 11.00 9.95 -14.62
CA ILE A 42 9.99 10.90 -14.17
C ILE A 42 10.54 11.70 -12.99
N VAL A 43 10.84 12.97 -13.24
CA VAL A 43 11.33 13.91 -12.22
C VAL A 43 10.15 14.69 -11.65
N GLY A 44 10.14 14.92 -10.33
CA GLY A 44 9.18 15.84 -9.69
C GLY A 44 7.75 15.31 -9.49
N GLN A 45 7.38 14.16 -10.06
CA GLN A 45 6.01 13.63 -10.00
C GLN A 45 5.84 12.33 -9.20
N LYS A 46 6.53 12.22 -8.06
CA LYS A 46 6.50 11.00 -7.22
C LYS A 46 5.09 10.62 -6.76
N ASP A 47 4.33 11.59 -6.26
CA ASP A 47 2.98 11.34 -5.74
C ASP A 47 2.00 10.84 -6.81
N MET A 48 2.13 11.33 -8.05
CA MET A 48 1.30 10.87 -9.16
C MET A 48 1.61 9.41 -9.51
N VAL A 49 2.90 9.08 -9.62
CA VAL A 49 3.37 7.71 -9.89
C VAL A 49 2.89 6.74 -8.81
N GLN A 50 2.98 7.13 -7.53
CA GLN A 50 2.52 6.28 -6.43
C GLN A 50 1.00 6.05 -6.48
N LYS A 51 0.20 7.08 -6.77
CA LYS A 51 -1.27 6.92 -6.92
C LYS A 51 -1.62 6.00 -8.08
N LEU A 52 -0.89 6.09 -9.20
CA LEU A 52 -1.05 5.19 -10.34
C LEU A 52 -0.74 3.74 -9.98
N LEU A 53 0.34 3.51 -9.24
CA LEU A 53 0.71 2.18 -8.78
C LEU A 53 -0.33 1.61 -7.81
N VAL A 54 -0.86 2.42 -6.89
CA VAL A 54 -1.93 2.02 -5.98
C VAL A 54 -3.20 1.63 -6.74
N ALA A 55 -3.62 2.45 -7.72
CA ALA A 55 -4.79 2.11 -8.54
C ALA A 55 -4.57 0.82 -9.32
N LEU A 56 -3.40 0.64 -9.93
CA LEU A 56 -3.07 -0.58 -10.67
C LEU A 56 -3.13 -1.84 -9.77
N LEU A 57 -2.56 -1.77 -8.57
CA LEU A 57 -2.51 -2.91 -7.64
C LEU A 57 -3.87 -3.20 -6.97
N ALA A 58 -4.75 -2.20 -6.89
CA ALA A 58 -6.06 -2.32 -6.26
C ALA A 58 -7.20 -2.60 -7.27
N ASP A 59 -6.90 -2.87 -8.54
CA ASP A 59 -7.89 -2.93 -9.63
C ASP A 59 -8.77 -1.65 -9.71
N GLY A 60 -8.17 -0.52 -9.34
CA GLY A 60 -8.77 0.80 -9.34
C GLY A 60 -8.66 1.48 -10.70
N HIS A 61 -9.58 2.40 -10.95
CA HIS A 61 -9.55 3.26 -12.13
C HIS A 61 -9.03 4.64 -11.74
N ILE A 62 -8.14 5.21 -12.55
CA ILE A 62 -7.67 6.59 -12.39
C ILE A 62 -8.02 7.39 -13.63
N LEU A 63 -8.46 8.63 -13.40
CA LEU A 63 -8.51 9.67 -14.41
C LEU A 63 -7.34 10.63 -14.16
N LEU A 64 -6.43 10.73 -15.12
CA LEU A 64 -5.35 11.71 -15.10
C LEU A 64 -5.81 12.99 -15.78
N GLU A 65 -6.14 14.01 -14.97
CA GLU A 65 -6.33 15.37 -15.47
C GLU A 65 -5.04 16.17 -15.29
N GLY A 66 -4.53 16.72 -16.40
CA GLY A 66 -3.33 17.53 -16.45
C GLY A 66 -3.09 18.05 -17.87
N VAL A 67 -2.44 19.21 -17.97
CA VAL A 67 -2.06 19.80 -19.26
C VAL A 67 -0.70 19.24 -19.69
N PRO A 68 -0.56 18.73 -20.93
CA PRO A 68 0.69 18.11 -21.38
C PRO A 68 1.84 19.13 -21.35
N GLY A 69 2.92 18.79 -20.66
CA GLY A 69 4.16 19.58 -20.62
C GLY A 69 4.42 20.42 -19.36
N LEU A 70 3.62 20.25 -18.29
CA LEU A 70 3.85 20.90 -16.98
C LEU A 70 4.24 19.91 -15.88
N ALA A 71 5.12 18.98 -16.25
CA ALA A 71 5.74 17.98 -15.39
C ALA A 71 7.24 18.26 -15.26
#